data_AF-A0A1W9TNW8-F1
#
_entry.id   AF-A0A1W9TNW8-F1
#
_cell.length_a   1.000
_cell.length_b   1.000
_cell.length_c   1.000
_cell.angle_alpha   90.00
_cell.angle_beta   90.00
_cell.angle_gamma   90.00
#
_symmetry.space_group_name_H-M   'P 1'
#
loop_
_entity.id
_entity.type
_entity.pdbx_description
1 polymer ?
#
loop_
_entity_poly.entity_id
_entity_poly.type
_entity_poly.pdbx_seq_one_letter_code
_entity_poly.pdbx_strand_id
1 'polypeptide(L)'
;MKKIIEKLKNAGINPENSAILCVDCQNGFTLRCPDELPVNGTDEKWIESVNEFLLEAKNNNYLIVASKDDHPENHVSFDIWPPHCIKGTYGKKLAILGLAGDVCVLETIKTALERGFDIIVLEDFIKSVNGKSMKEILKLENLSSKVKFI
;
A
#
# COMPACT_ATOMS: atom_id res chain seq x y z
N MET A 1 0.79 19.60 -12.58
CA MET A 1 0.09 18.31 -12.61
C MET A 1 -1.21 18.29 -13.40
N LYS A 2 -2.06 19.35 -13.38
CA LYS A 2 -3.25 19.46 -14.27
C LYS A 2 -2.97 19.11 -15.75
N LYS A 3 -1.78 19.50 -16.24
CA LYS A 3 -1.28 19.16 -17.59
C LYS A 3 -1.18 17.65 -17.86
N ILE A 4 -0.94 16.81 -16.86
CA ILE A 4 -0.84 15.35 -17.04
C ILE A 4 -2.23 14.74 -17.22
N ILE A 5 -3.22 15.15 -16.42
CA ILE A 5 -4.61 14.70 -16.61
C ILE A 5 -5.14 15.11 -17.98
N GLU A 6 -4.87 16.34 -18.41
CA GLU A 6 -5.22 16.79 -19.77
C GLU A 6 -4.53 15.93 -20.84
N LYS A 7 -3.25 15.59 -20.67
CA LYS A 7 -2.54 14.68 -21.57
C LYS A 7 -3.16 13.28 -21.61
N LEU A 8 -3.57 12.73 -20.47
CA LEU A 8 -4.25 11.43 -20.41
C LEU A 8 -5.57 11.45 -21.20
N LYS A 9 -6.40 12.46 -20.96
CA LYS A 9 -7.67 12.64 -21.68
C LYS A 9 -7.45 12.81 -23.19
N ASN A 10 -6.47 13.63 -23.57
CA ASN A 10 -6.09 13.82 -24.99
C ASN A 10 -5.55 12.53 -25.64
N ALA A 11 -4.97 11.63 -24.84
CA ALA A 11 -4.54 10.31 -25.28
C ALA A 11 -5.67 9.25 -25.24
N GLY A 12 -6.91 9.65 -24.93
CA GLY A 12 -8.07 8.75 -24.86
C GLY A 12 -8.19 7.93 -23.57
N ILE A 13 -7.32 8.19 -22.58
CA ILE A 13 -7.38 7.56 -21.26
C ILE A 13 -8.32 8.40 -20.40
N ASN A 14 -9.56 7.94 -20.21
CA ASN A 14 -10.60 8.65 -19.48
C ASN A 14 -11.11 7.83 -18.27
N PRO A 15 -11.56 8.49 -17.20
CA PRO A 15 -11.91 7.80 -15.95
C PRO A 15 -13.09 6.81 -16.08
N GLU A 16 -13.99 7.01 -17.05
CA GLU A 16 -15.18 6.16 -17.26
C GLU A 16 -14.87 4.77 -17.85
N ASN A 17 -13.71 4.59 -18.49
CA ASN A 17 -13.38 3.36 -19.21
C ASN A 17 -11.92 2.92 -19.06
N SER A 18 -11.14 3.64 -18.26
CA SER A 18 -9.72 3.38 -18.04
C SER A 18 -9.40 3.38 -16.53
N ALA A 19 -8.32 2.70 -16.17
CA ALA A 19 -7.77 2.71 -14.82
C ALA A 19 -6.28 3.07 -14.85
N ILE A 20 -5.80 3.67 -13.77
CA ILE A 20 -4.37 3.86 -13.52
C ILE A 20 -3.88 2.67 -12.70
N LEU A 21 -2.91 1.95 -13.24
CA LEU A 21 -2.23 0.87 -12.53
C LEU A 21 -0.89 1.38 -11.98
N CYS A 22 -0.79 1.50 -10.66
CA CYS A 22 0.44 1.84 -9.95
C CYS A 22 1.18 0.54 -9.62
N VAL A 23 2.23 0.24 -10.39
CA VAL A 23 2.97 -1.02 -10.27
C VAL A 23 4.14 -0.82 -9.34
N ASP A 24 4.13 -1.56 -8.23
CA ASP A 24 5.28 -1.81 -7.34
C ASP A 24 6.03 -0.54 -6.90
N CYS A 25 5.30 0.58 -6.72
CA CYS A 25 5.83 1.82 -6.16
C CYS A 25 5.99 1.73 -4.62
N GLN A 26 6.58 0.63 -4.16
CA GLN A 26 6.86 0.35 -2.75
C GLN A 26 8.20 0.94 -2.32
N ASN A 27 8.35 1.27 -1.04
CA ASN A 27 9.61 1.82 -0.52
C ASN A 27 10.83 0.90 -0.75
N GLY A 28 10.62 -0.42 -0.86
CA GLY A 28 11.70 -1.38 -1.13
C GLY A 28 12.37 -1.20 -2.49
N PHE A 29 11.71 -0.51 -3.41
CA PHE A 29 12.25 -0.10 -4.71
C PHE A 29 12.73 1.36 -4.74
N THR A 30 12.69 2.07 -3.61
CA THR A 30 13.07 3.49 -3.55
C THR A 30 14.34 3.75 -2.76
N LEU A 31 14.90 4.96 -2.90
CA LEU A 31 16.10 5.38 -2.17
C LEU A 31 15.87 5.48 -0.64
N ARG A 32 14.63 5.30 -0.16
CA ARG A 32 14.31 5.14 1.27
C ARG A 32 14.81 3.82 1.85
N CYS A 33 15.04 2.81 1.02
CA CYS A 33 15.50 1.49 1.41
C CYS A 33 16.80 1.13 0.66
N PRO A 34 17.93 1.78 0.99
CA PRO A 34 19.20 1.58 0.27
C PRO A 34 19.73 0.15 0.37
N ASP A 35 19.32 -0.60 1.38
CA ASP A 35 19.71 -1.99 1.62
C ASP A 35 18.78 -3.03 0.97
N GLU A 36 17.72 -2.59 0.25
CA GLU A 36 16.83 -3.46 -0.53
C GLU A 36 17.20 -3.42 -2.03
N LEU A 37 16.24 -3.12 -2.92
CA LEU A 37 16.47 -2.98 -4.37
C LEU A 37 16.12 -1.56 -4.85
N PRO A 38 16.83 -0.52 -4.39
CA PRO A 38 16.52 0.85 -4.78
C PRO A 38 16.76 1.07 -6.28
N VAL A 39 15.78 1.65 -6.96
CA VAL A 39 15.91 2.08 -8.35
C VAL A 39 16.54 3.47 -8.40
N ASN A 40 17.51 3.69 -9.29
CA ASN A 40 18.14 5.00 -9.42
C ASN A 40 17.10 6.07 -9.82
N GLY A 41 17.07 7.19 -9.08
CA GLY A 41 16.19 8.33 -9.35
C GLY A 41 14.87 8.34 -8.56
N THR A 42 14.60 7.34 -7.73
CA THR A 42 13.42 7.30 -6.85
C THR A 42 13.71 7.98 -5.50
N ASP A 43 14.14 9.23 -5.53
CA ASP A 43 14.34 10.07 -4.35
C ASP A 43 13.01 10.57 -3.77
N GLU A 44 13.05 11.34 -2.67
CA GLU A 44 11.84 11.89 -2.05
C GLU A 44 11.02 12.72 -3.02
N LYS A 45 11.67 13.49 -3.90
CA LYS A 45 10.98 14.32 -4.90
C LYS A 45 10.23 13.46 -5.92
N TRP A 46 10.83 12.35 -6.36
CA TRP A 46 10.14 11.40 -7.23
C TRP A 46 8.95 10.76 -6.50
N ILE A 47 9.12 10.33 -5.25
CA ILE A 47 8.06 9.71 -4.44
C ILE A 47 6.89 10.69 -4.25
N GLU A 48 7.18 11.94 -3.90
CA GLU A 48 6.19 13.03 -3.79
C GLU A 48 5.45 13.20 -5.12
N SER A 49 6.16 13.27 -6.24
CA SER A 49 5.53 13.46 -7.56
C SER A 49 4.57 12.34 -7.94
N VAL A 50 4.88 11.07 -7.58
CA VAL A 50 3.97 9.93 -7.79
C VAL A 50 2.73 10.06 -6.90
N ASN A 51 2.91 10.35 -5.61
CA ASN A 51 1.80 10.51 -4.67
C ASN A 51 0.86 11.66 -5.07
N GLU A 52 1.42 12.80 -5.47
CA GLU A 52 0.64 13.94 -5.94
C GLU A 52 -0.12 13.62 -7.24
N PHE A 53 0.50 12.89 -8.18
CA PHE A 53 -0.18 12.43 -9.39
C PHE A 53 -1.35 11.49 -9.07
N LEU A 54 -1.14 10.50 -8.20
CA LEU A 54 -2.19 9.55 -7.80
C LEU A 54 -3.35 10.27 -7.08
N LEU A 55 -3.05 11.26 -6.23
CA LEU A 55 -4.07 12.09 -5.59
C LEU A 55 -4.87 12.89 -6.63
N GLU A 56 -4.19 13.54 -7.57
CA GLU A 56 -4.84 14.32 -8.63
C GLU A 56 -5.70 13.42 -9.54
N ALA A 57 -5.20 12.23 -9.89
CA ALA A 57 -5.95 11.24 -10.66
C ALA A 57 -7.21 10.78 -9.93
N LYS A 58 -7.10 10.50 -8.63
CA LYS A 58 -8.25 10.18 -7.77
C LYS A 58 -9.27 11.31 -7.74
N ASN A 59 -8.81 12.56 -7.59
CA ASN A 59 -9.67 13.75 -7.60
C ASN A 59 -10.35 13.97 -8.96
N ASN A 60 -9.83 13.38 -10.03
CA ASN A 60 -10.42 13.36 -11.37
C ASN A 60 -11.18 12.05 -11.67
N ASN A 61 -11.57 11.30 -10.64
CA ASN A 61 -12.38 10.08 -10.70
C ASN A 61 -11.76 8.88 -11.41
N TYR A 62 -10.45 8.86 -11.63
CA TYR A 62 -9.81 7.66 -12.16
C TYR A 62 -9.85 6.53 -11.12
N LEU A 63 -10.20 5.32 -11.55
CA LEU A 63 -9.94 4.12 -10.77
C LEU A 63 -8.42 3.95 -10.65
N ILE A 64 -7.92 3.82 -9.42
CA ILE A 64 -6.52 3.52 -9.15
C ILE A 64 -6.45 2.09 -8.62
N VAL A 65 -5.71 1.26 -9.34
CA VAL A 65 -5.33 -0.08 -8.90
C VAL A 65 -3.84 -0.04 -8.58
N ALA A 66 -3.42 -0.64 -7.47
CA ALA A 66 -2.00 -0.75 -7.14
C ALA A 66 -1.63 -2.21 -6.95
N SER A 67 -0.49 -2.61 -7.51
CA SER A 67 0.15 -3.88 -7.19
C SER A 67 1.26 -3.68 -6.17
N LYS A 68 1.64 -4.77 -5.53
CA LYS A 68 2.83 -4.84 -4.69
C LYS A 68 3.55 -6.15 -4.99
N ASP A 69 4.86 -6.06 -5.15
CA ASP A 69 5.74 -7.22 -5.11
C ASP A 69 5.84 -7.73 -3.66
N ASP A 70 5.81 -9.05 -3.52
CA ASP A 70 5.70 -9.76 -2.26
C ASP A 70 6.58 -11.01 -2.28
N HIS A 71 7.73 -10.94 -1.61
CA HIS A 71 8.70 -12.01 -1.59
C HIS A 71 8.79 -12.74 -0.24
N PRO A 72 8.95 -14.08 -0.24
CA PRO A 72 9.49 -14.83 0.89
C PRO A 72 11.00 -14.56 1.06
N GLU A 73 11.58 -14.90 2.22
CA GLU A 73 12.99 -14.62 2.54
C GLU A 73 13.99 -15.31 1.60
N ASN A 74 13.63 -16.45 1.01
CA ASN A 74 14.48 -17.27 0.16
C ASN A 74 13.98 -17.33 -1.29
N HIS A 75 13.42 -16.23 -1.80
CA HIS A 75 12.86 -16.18 -3.14
C HIS A 75 13.94 -16.36 -4.23
N VAL A 76 13.61 -17.11 -5.29
CA VAL A 76 14.56 -17.44 -6.39
C VAL A 76 15.05 -16.21 -7.16
N SER A 77 14.28 -15.11 -7.16
CA SER A 77 14.72 -13.86 -7.80
C SER A 77 15.97 -13.27 -7.12
N PHE A 78 16.28 -13.68 -5.88
CA PHE A 78 17.40 -13.13 -5.13
C PHE A 78 18.78 -13.58 -5.62
N ASP A 79 18.82 -14.57 -6.52
CA ASP A 79 20.04 -14.94 -7.25
C ASP A 79 20.40 -13.91 -8.34
N ILE A 80 19.43 -13.08 -8.76
CA ILE A 80 19.56 -12.10 -9.84
C ILE A 80 19.50 -10.67 -9.29
N TRP A 81 18.67 -10.44 -8.27
CA TRP A 81 18.44 -9.13 -7.67
C TRP A 81 18.67 -9.16 -6.16
N PRO A 82 19.17 -8.08 -5.53
CA PRO A 82 19.20 -7.97 -4.07
C PRO A 82 17.86 -8.30 -3.40
N PRO A 83 17.84 -8.88 -2.19
CA PRO A 83 16.61 -9.08 -1.43
C PRO A 83 15.81 -7.78 -1.24
N HIS A 84 14.50 -7.84 -1.50
CA HIS A 84 13.62 -6.67 -1.43
C HIS A 84 12.18 -7.08 -1.16
N CYS A 85 11.38 -6.17 -0.61
CA CYS A 85 9.96 -6.38 -0.29
C CYS A 85 9.70 -7.69 0.49
N ILE A 86 10.65 -8.07 1.36
CA ILE A 86 10.57 -9.26 2.22
C ILE A 86 9.85 -8.95 3.54
N LYS A 87 9.52 -10.01 4.28
CA LYS A 87 8.86 -9.93 5.59
C LYS A 87 9.60 -9.00 6.55
N GLY A 88 8.87 -8.08 7.18
CA GLY A 88 9.40 -7.15 8.19
C GLY A 88 10.19 -5.94 7.65
N THR A 89 10.30 -5.77 6.33
CA THR A 89 10.95 -4.59 5.75
C THR A 89 9.97 -3.47 5.45
N TYR A 90 10.52 -2.27 5.25
CA TYR A 90 9.69 -1.10 4.95
C TYR A 90 8.98 -1.22 3.60
N GLY A 91 9.55 -1.92 2.62
CA GLY A 91 8.90 -2.21 1.33
C GLY A 91 7.59 -3.02 1.45
N LYS A 92 7.43 -3.80 2.53
CA LYS A 92 6.29 -4.69 2.75
C LYS A 92 5.20 -4.15 3.67
N LYS A 93 5.23 -2.86 4.04
CA LYS A 93 4.16 -2.28 4.87
C LYS A 93 2.82 -2.15 4.12
N LEU A 94 1.71 -2.39 4.82
CA LEU A 94 0.34 -2.13 4.38
C LEU A 94 -0.35 -1.17 5.34
N ALA A 95 -0.99 -0.12 4.79
CA ALA A 95 -1.95 0.68 5.55
C ALA A 95 -3.37 0.15 5.29
N ILE A 96 -4.10 -0.20 6.35
CA ILE A 96 -5.42 -0.82 6.28
C ILE A 96 -6.46 0.10 6.93
N LEU A 97 -7.56 0.32 6.22
CA LEU A 97 -8.76 1.05 6.65
C LEU A 97 -10.00 0.40 6.05
N GLY A 98 -11.21 0.81 6.48
CA GLY A 98 -12.44 0.46 5.80
C GLY A 98 -13.55 -0.04 6.72
N LEU A 99 -14.52 -0.76 6.15
CA LEU A 99 -15.70 -1.27 6.84
C LEU A 99 -15.95 -2.74 6.45
N ALA A 100 -16.46 -3.59 7.33
CA ALA A 100 -16.64 -3.38 8.77
C ALA A 100 -15.38 -3.82 9.54
N GLY A 101 -15.03 -3.07 10.60
CA GLY A 101 -13.89 -3.34 11.49
C GLY A 101 -13.86 -4.77 12.03
N ASP A 102 -15.01 -5.24 12.49
CA ASP A 102 -15.22 -6.55 13.13
C ASP A 102 -15.42 -7.73 12.16
N VAL A 103 -15.36 -7.48 10.85
CA VAL A 103 -15.52 -8.52 9.82
C VAL A 103 -14.44 -8.37 8.74
N CYS A 104 -14.73 -7.65 7.65
CA CYS A 104 -13.87 -7.59 6.48
C CYS A 104 -12.48 -7.01 6.79
N VAL A 105 -12.43 -5.99 7.63
CA VAL A 105 -11.16 -5.35 8.01
C VAL A 105 -10.35 -6.29 8.91
N LEU A 106 -10.96 -6.89 9.93
CA LEU A 106 -10.28 -7.85 10.81
C LEU A 106 -9.71 -9.04 10.04
N GLU A 107 -10.50 -9.65 9.15
CA GLU A 107 -10.06 -10.83 8.39
C GLU A 107 -8.97 -10.45 7.37
N THR A 108 -9.02 -9.24 6.80
CA THR A 108 -7.93 -8.70 5.97
C THR A 108 -6.65 -8.52 6.79
N ILE A 109 -6.75 -7.97 8.02
CA ILE A 109 -5.60 -7.82 8.91
C ILE A 109 -4.99 -9.18 9.26
N LYS A 110 -5.81 -10.17 9.63
CA LYS A 110 -5.33 -11.54 9.92
C LYS A 110 -4.61 -12.14 8.72
N THR A 111 -5.24 -12.10 7.56
CA THR A 111 -4.70 -12.60 6.29
C THR A 111 -3.37 -11.93 5.92
N ALA A 112 -3.26 -10.62 6.14
CA ALA A 112 -2.04 -9.86 5.91
C ALA A 112 -0.93 -10.22 6.91
N LEU A 113 -1.25 -10.40 8.20
CA LEU A 113 -0.30 -10.86 9.21
C LEU A 113 0.22 -12.27 8.92
N GLU A 114 -0.66 -13.18 8.50
CA GLU A 114 -0.29 -14.53 8.10
C GLU A 114 0.67 -14.54 6.91
N ARG A 115 0.48 -13.64 5.95
CA ARG A 115 1.39 -13.41 4.82
C ARG A 115 2.65 -12.62 5.17
N GLY A 116 2.76 -12.16 6.41
CA GLY A 116 3.95 -11.44 6.90
C GLY A 116 4.05 -9.99 6.45
N PHE A 117 2.92 -9.33 6.14
CA PHE A 117 2.90 -7.89 5.96
C PHE A 117 3.03 -7.17 7.31
N ASP A 118 3.80 -6.09 7.31
CA ASP A 118 3.82 -5.13 8.42
C ASP A 118 2.60 -4.22 8.30
N ILE A 119 1.71 -4.24 9.30
CA ILE A 119 0.42 -3.56 9.20
C ILE A 119 0.41 -2.25 9.99
N ILE A 120 -0.04 -1.21 9.31
CA ILE A 120 -0.47 0.07 9.85
C ILE A 120 -2.00 0.11 9.77
N VAL A 121 -2.67 0.23 10.91
CA VAL A 121 -4.13 0.36 11.00
C VAL A 121 -4.46 1.84 11.14
N LEU A 122 -5.27 2.35 10.21
CA LEU A 122 -5.75 3.73 10.24
C LEU A 122 -7.10 3.79 10.95
N GLU A 123 -7.05 3.82 12.29
CA GLU A 123 -8.20 3.60 13.18
C GLU A 123 -9.36 4.55 12.90
N ASP A 124 -9.05 5.82 12.64
CA ASP A 124 -10.06 6.88 12.45
C ASP A 124 -10.98 6.62 11.25
N PHE A 125 -10.52 5.82 10.29
CA PHE A 125 -11.24 5.46 9.07
C PHE A 125 -11.86 4.05 9.13
N ILE A 126 -11.98 3.47 10.32
CA ILE A 126 -12.60 2.17 10.55
C ILE A 126 -13.81 2.31 11.47
N LYS A 127 -14.92 1.69 11.10
CA LYS A 127 -16.10 1.49 11.97
C LYS A 127 -16.56 0.04 11.90
N SER A 128 -17.09 -0.44 13.01
CA SER A 128 -17.52 -1.83 13.21
C SER A 128 -19.02 -1.89 13.41
N VAL A 129 -19.66 -2.99 12.99
CA VAL A 129 -21.10 -3.20 13.17
C VAL A 129 -21.43 -3.31 14.65
N ASN A 130 -20.60 -4.01 15.42
CA ASN A 130 -20.76 -4.16 16.87
C ASN A 130 -20.40 -2.89 17.69
N GLY A 131 -20.02 -1.78 17.04
CA GLY A 131 -19.66 -0.51 17.69
C GLY A 131 -18.28 -0.46 18.36
N LYS A 132 -17.51 -1.56 18.38
CA LYS A 132 -16.16 -1.58 18.97
C LYS A 132 -15.13 -0.93 18.05
N SER A 133 -14.14 -0.27 18.65
CA SER A 133 -12.95 0.21 17.94
C SER A 133 -12.07 -0.94 17.42
N MET A 134 -11.26 -0.69 16.39
CA MET A 134 -10.31 -1.69 15.88
C MET A 134 -9.25 -2.02 16.93
N LYS A 135 -8.84 -1.04 17.76
CA LYS A 135 -8.03 -1.28 18.97
C LYS A 135 -8.64 -2.31 19.92
N GLU A 136 -9.92 -2.20 20.25
CA GLU A 136 -10.61 -3.17 21.11
C GLU A 136 -10.70 -4.54 20.46
N ILE A 137 -11.05 -4.60 19.18
CA ILE A 137 -11.16 -5.85 18.43
C ILE A 137 -9.82 -6.57 18.37
N LEU A 138 -8.74 -5.88 17.98
CA LEU A 138 -7.41 -6.48 17.89
C LEU A 138 -6.85 -6.87 19.26
N LYS A 139 -7.30 -6.22 20.34
CA LYS A 139 -6.96 -6.63 21.71
C LYS A 139 -7.63 -7.96 22.06
N LEU A 140 -8.91 -8.13 21.73
CA LEU A 140 -9.64 -9.38 21.96
C LEU A 140 -9.05 -10.55 21.15
N GLU A 141 -8.54 -10.27 19.96
CA GLU A 141 -7.91 -11.26 19.08
C GLU A 141 -6.42 -11.52 19.41
N ASN A 142 -5.85 -10.85 20.42
CA ASN A 142 -4.43 -10.92 20.77
C ASN A 142 -3.47 -10.51 19.63
N LEU A 143 -3.89 -9.54 18.82
CA LEU A 143 -3.15 -9.03 17.66
C LEU A 143 -2.61 -7.60 17.85
N SER A 144 -2.95 -6.91 18.92
CA SER A 144 -2.54 -5.50 19.13
C SER A 144 -1.04 -5.25 19.04
N SER A 145 -0.20 -6.21 19.47
CA SER A 145 1.27 -6.09 19.42
C SER A 145 1.86 -6.36 18.03
N LYS A 146 1.06 -6.88 17.09
CA LYS A 146 1.48 -7.25 15.74
C LYS A 146 1.19 -6.17 14.69
N VAL A 147 0.52 -5.09 15.09
CA VAL A 147 0.16 -3.97 14.21
C VAL A 147 0.60 -2.65 14.83
N LYS A 148 0.72 -1.61 14.01
CA LYS A 148 0.88 -0.23 14.45
C LYS A 148 -0.42 0.53 14.17
N PHE A 149 -0.82 1.43 15.06
CA PHE A 149 -1.96 2.31 14.85
C PHE A 149 -1.46 3.71 14.52
N ILE A 150 -2.13 4.38 13.59
CA ILE A 150 -2.00 5.82 13.31
C ILE A 150 -3.40 6.43 13.34
#